data_AF-A0A954C223-F1
#
_entry.id   AF-A0A954C223-F1
#
_cell.length_a   1.000
_cell.length_b   1.000
_cell.length_c   1.000
_cell.angle_alpha   90.00
_cell.angle_beta   90.00
_cell.angle_gamma   90.00
#
_symmetry.space_group_name_H-M   'P 1'
#
loop_
_entity.id
_entity.type
_entity.pdbx_description
1 polymer ?
#
loop_
_entity_poly.entity_id
_entity_poly.type
_entity_poly.pdbx_seq_one_letter_code
_entity_poly.pdbx_strand_id
1 'polypeptide(L)'
;MSDDPETARQIAALATGTRPLLVCDVDDVLLEFVRPFMAWLETQGMELKTDSFKLTGNIRARGTGAVAPQEEVSALLAGFFDAQADWQTPATGALDTLGALDEAIDIVLLTAMPHRHYGARMTTLERHGIAYPLITTEMAWCTPAEPRGCACSRPRSGRP
;
A
#
# COMPACT_ATOMS: atom_id res chain seq x y z
N MET A 1 1.58 19.83 -5.69
CA MET A 1 2.26 18.65 -5.13
C MET A 1 2.58 19.03 -3.71
N SER A 2 1.89 18.45 -2.74
CA SER A 2 2.30 18.59 -1.34
C SER A 2 3.51 17.70 -1.19
N ASP A 3 4.67 18.28 -0.91
CA ASP A 3 5.86 17.51 -0.57
C ASP A 3 5.61 16.89 0.80
N ASP A 4 5.12 15.65 0.81
CA ASP A 4 4.93 14.89 2.03
C ASP A 4 6.29 14.74 2.74
N PRO A 5 6.46 15.34 3.93
CA PRO A 5 7.77 15.45 4.57
C PRO A 5 8.32 14.10 5.00
N GLU A 6 7.47 13.11 5.31
CA GLU A 6 7.93 11.79 5.73
C GLU A 6 8.42 10.98 4.51
N THR A 7 7.68 11.02 3.39
CA THR A 7 8.19 10.49 2.11
C THR A 7 9.53 11.14 1.73
N ALA A 8 9.64 12.47 1.84
CA ALA A 8 10.87 13.19 1.52
C ALA A 8 12.03 12.78 2.43
N ARG A 9 11.78 12.58 3.74
CA ARG A 9 12.76 12.07 4.71
C ARG A 9 13.24 10.66 4.35
N GLN A 10 12.32 9.78 3.95
CA GLN A 10 12.63 8.40 3.55
C GLN A 10 13.48 8.38 2.26
N ILE A 11 13.15 9.21 1.27
CA ILE A 11 13.95 9.38 0.05
C ILE A 11 15.35 9.90 0.38
N ALA A 12 15.46 10.92 1.24
CA ALA A 12 16.75 11.49 1.64
C ALA A 12 17.66 10.51 2.40
N ALA A 13 17.09 9.46 3.00
CA ALA A 13 17.82 8.41 3.69
C ALA A 13 18.34 7.30 2.76
N LEU A 14 17.93 7.29 1.49
CA LEU A 14 18.41 6.31 0.52
C LEU A 14 19.89 6.53 0.20
N ALA A 15 20.64 5.43 0.08
CA ALA A 15 21.99 5.47 -0.44
C ALA A 15 21.96 5.87 -1.93
N THR A 16 22.90 6.71 -2.35
CA THR A 16 23.08 7.04 -3.77
C THR A 16 24.14 6.12 -4.39
N GLY A 17 23.82 5.57 -5.55
CA GLY A 17 24.67 4.64 -6.30
C GLY A 17 24.72 4.98 -7.79
N THR A 18 25.63 4.33 -8.51
CA THR A 18 25.73 4.42 -9.98
C THR A 18 25.05 3.25 -10.70
N ARG A 19 24.57 2.26 -9.94
CA ARG A 19 23.81 1.12 -10.48
C ARG A 19 22.42 1.59 -10.91
N PRO A 20 21.78 0.91 -11.88
CA PRO A 20 20.38 1.16 -12.17
C PRO A 20 19.51 0.96 -10.92
N LEU A 21 18.47 1.78 -10.77
CA LEU A 21 17.53 1.72 -9.65
C LEU A 21 16.20 1.11 -10.11
N LEU A 22 15.74 0.09 -9.40
CA LEU A 22 14.37 -0.43 -9.49
C LEU A 22 13.56 0.07 -8.30
N VAL A 23 12.46 0.74 -8.61
CA VAL A 23 11.41 1.03 -7.62
C VAL A 23 10.32 -0.02 -7.78
N CYS A 24 10.08 -0.80 -6.74
CA CYS A 24 9.15 -1.92 -6.76
C CYS A 24 7.97 -1.67 -5.83
N ASP A 25 6.75 -1.87 -6.34
CA ASP A 25 5.56 -1.88 -5.48
C ASP A 25 5.54 -3.14 -4.60
N VAL A 26 4.76 -3.12 -3.52
CA VAL A 26 4.73 -4.22 -2.54
C VAL A 26 3.46 -5.06 -2.67
N ASP A 27 2.29 -4.44 -2.61
CA ASP A 27 1.01 -5.15 -2.49
C ASP A 27 0.54 -5.72 -3.84
N ASP A 28 0.30 -7.03 -3.89
CA ASP A 28 0.09 -7.85 -5.10
C ASP A 28 1.24 -7.81 -6.13
N VAL A 29 2.42 -7.33 -5.74
CA VAL A 29 3.67 -7.40 -6.51
C VAL A 29 4.70 -8.27 -5.81
N LEU A 30 5.07 -7.93 -4.57
CA LEU A 30 5.99 -8.72 -3.75
C LEU A 30 5.27 -9.58 -2.73
N LEU A 31 4.21 -9.05 -2.11
CA LEU A 31 3.36 -9.75 -1.16
C LEU A 31 1.96 -9.93 -1.74
N GLU A 32 1.35 -11.08 -1.54
CA GLU A 32 -0.07 -11.26 -1.83
C GLU A 32 -0.90 -10.30 -0.97
N PHE A 33 -1.84 -9.59 -1.58
CA PHE A 33 -2.72 -8.63 -0.89
C PHE A 33 -4.19 -9.01 -1.07
N VAL A 34 -4.72 -9.05 -2.29
CA VAL A 34 -6.17 -9.27 -2.50
C VAL A 34 -6.64 -10.60 -1.91
N ARG A 35 -5.92 -11.71 -2.20
CA ARG A 35 -6.30 -13.05 -1.71
C ARG A 35 -6.34 -13.14 -0.18
N PRO A 36 -5.25 -12.80 0.55
CA PRO A 36 -5.30 -12.83 2.01
C PRO A 36 -6.24 -11.79 2.62
N PHE A 37 -6.43 -10.64 1.98
CA PHE A 37 -7.41 -9.64 2.44
C PHE A 37 -8.84 -10.19 2.37
N MET A 38 -9.21 -10.89 1.28
CA MET A 38 -10.51 -11.56 1.19
C MET A 38 -10.72 -12.58 2.30
N ALA A 39 -9.72 -13.44 2.56
CA ALA A 39 -9.78 -14.44 3.61
C ALA A 39 -9.87 -13.80 5.02
N TRP A 40 -9.13 -12.71 5.25
CA TRP A 40 -9.20 -11.96 6.50
C TRP A 40 -10.59 -11.33 6.69
N LEU A 41 -11.17 -10.71 5.65
CA LEU A 41 -12.51 -10.13 5.69
C LEU A 41 -13.57 -11.16 6.11
N GLU A 42 -13.45 -12.41 5.66
CA GLU A 42 -14.38 -13.48 6.07
C GLU A 42 -14.37 -13.69 7.58
N THR A 43 -13.20 -13.58 8.23
CA THR A 43 -13.08 -13.66 9.70
C THR A 43 -13.74 -12.48 10.41
N GLN A 44 -13.88 -11.34 9.72
CA GLN A 44 -14.56 -10.15 10.20
C GLN A 44 -16.08 -10.17 9.88
N GLY A 45 -16.59 -11.27 9.31
CA GLY A 45 -18.00 -11.37 8.88
C GLY A 45 -18.31 -10.59 7.60
N MET A 46 -17.27 -10.18 6.87
CA MET A 46 -17.35 -9.41 5.64
C MET A 46 -16.97 -10.27 4.44
N GLU A 47 -17.34 -9.82 3.24
CA GLU A 47 -16.89 -10.39 1.98
C GLU A 47 -16.57 -9.28 0.99
N LEU A 48 -15.56 -9.48 0.15
CA LEU A 48 -15.26 -8.60 -0.98
C LEU A 48 -15.82 -9.23 -2.26
N LYS A 49 -16.71 -8.52 -2.95
CA LYS A 49 -17.15 -8.90 -4.29
C LYS A 49 -16.14 -8.43 -5.33
N THR A 50 -15.78 -9.30 -6.27
CA THR A 50 -14.84 -9.00 -7.36
C THR A 50 -15.53 -8.37 -8.57
N ASP A 51 -16.69 -7.72 -8.36
CA ASP A 51 -17.50 -7.12 -9.42
C ASP A 51 -16.78 -5.90 -10.06
N SER A 52 -15.85 -5.29 -9.32
CA SER A 52 -14.93 -4.28 -9.83
C SER A 52 -13.62 -4.24 -9.03
N PHE A 53 -12.63 -3.50 -9.51
CA PHE A 53 -11.32 -3.32 -8.84
C PHE A 53 -11.33 -2.34 -7.66
N LYS A 54 -12.51 -1.87 -7.21
CA LYS A 54 -12.62 -0.94 -6.09
C LYS A 54 -12.86 -1.70 -4.79
N LEU A 55 -12.35 -1.19 -3.66
CA LEU A 55 -12.69 -1.74 -2.35
C LEU A 55 -14.03 -1.17 -1.85
N THR A 56 -14.15 0.16 -1.89
CA THR A 56 -15.39 0.85 -1.58
C THR A 56 -16.51 0.43 -2.53
N GLY A 57 -17.66 0.06 -1.97
CA GLY A 57 -18.81 -0.42 -2.74
C GLY A 57 -18.84 -1.93 -2.98
N ASN A 58 -17.71 -2.61 -2.78
CA ASN A 58 -17.56 -4.05 -3.04
C ASN A 58 -17.42 -4.89 -1.76
N ILE A 59 -17.03 -4.28 -0.64
CA ILE A 59 -17.03 -4.94 0.66
C ILE A 59 -18.44 -4.94 1.23
N ARG A 60 -18.94 -6.11 1.66
CA ARG A 60 -20.31 -6.32 2.15
C ARG A 60 -20.33 -7.18 3.40
N ALA A 61 -21.29 -6.93 4.29
CA ALA A 61 -21.56 -7.81 5.41
C ALA A 61 -22.20 -9.13 4.94
N ARG A 62 -21.65 -10.28 5.32
CA ARG A 62 -22.13 -11.60 4.85
C ARG A 62 -23.56 -11.93 5.28
N GLY A 63 -23.97 -11.44 6.46
CA GLY A 63 -25.30 -11.72 7.00
C GLY A 63 -26.44 -10.94 6.33
N THR A 64 -26.16 -9.73 5.85
CA THR A 64 -27.20 -8.80 5.36
C THR A 64 -27.01 -8.39 3.90
N GLY A 65 -25.82 -8.61 3.32
CA GLY A 65 -25.44 -8.11 2.00
C GLY A 65 -25.23 -6.59 1.94
N ALA A 66 -25.33 -5.89 3.08
CA ALA A 66 -25.16 -4.45 3.16
C ALA A 66 -23.74 -4.03 2.79
N VAL A 67 -23.61 -2.97 2.01
CA VAL A 67 -22.32 -2.41 1.59
C VAL A 67 -21.67 -1.71 2.78
N ALA A 68 -20.40 -2.00 3.04
CA ALA A 68 -19.62 -1.31 4.05
C ALA A 68 -19.44 0.18 3.66
N PRO A 69 -19.78 1.14 4.54
CA PRO A 69 -19.49 2.54 4.33
C PRO A 69 -17.98 2.78 4.28
N GLN A 70 -17.57 3.91 3.70
CA GLN A 70 -16.16 4.26 3.51
C GLN A 70 -15.33 4.19 4.80
N GLU A 71 -15.89 4.66 5.92
CA GLU A 71 -15.19 4.66 7.22
C GLU A 71 -14.91 3.23 7.70
N GLU A 72 -15.87 2.32 7.52
CA GLU A 72 -15.70 0.91 7.87
C GLU A 72 -14.68 0.23 6.95
N VAL A 73 -14.70 0.52 5.65
CA VAL A 73 -13.68 0.03 4.70
C VAL A 73 -12.28 0.49 5.12
N SER A 74 -12.13 1.76 5.52
CA SER A 74 -10.87 2.30 6.02
C SER A 74 -10.41 1.61 7.31
N ALA A 75 -11.34 1.33 8.24
CA ALA A 75 -11.05 0.60 9.47
C ALA A 75 -10.64 -0.86 9.21
N LEU A 76 -11.33 -1.54 8.28
CA LEU A 76 -11.00 -2.90 7.85
C LEU A 76 -9.61 -2.97 7.22
N LEU A 77 -9.27 -2.02 6.35
CA LEU A 77 -7.92 -1.95 5.77
C LEU A 77 -6.85 -1.69 6.84
N ALA A 78 -7.08 -0.77 7.76
CA ALA A 78 -6.15 -0.51 8.86
C ALA A 78 -5.94 -1.76 9.71
N GLY A 79 -7.01 -2.47 10.08
CA GLY A 79 -6.93 -3.72 10.83
C GLY A 79 -6.20 -4.83 10.07
N PHE A 80 -6.39 -4.93 8.75
CA PHE A 80 -5.62 -5.86 7.91
C PHE A 80 -4.13 -5.51 7.88
N PHE A 81 -3.78 -4.23 7.75
CA PHE A 81 -2.39 -3.79 7.81
C PHE A 81 -1.74 -4.02 9.17
N ASP A 82 -2.49 -3.93 10.26
CA ASP A 82 -1.98 -4.28 11.59
C ASP A 82 -1.74 -5.79 11.73
N ALA A 83 -2.57 -6.62 11.08
CA ALA A 83 -2.45 -8.08 11.08
C ALA A 83 -1.56 -8.64 9.94
N GLN A 84 -0.98 -7.78 9.10
CA GLN A 84 -0.39 -8.17 7.81
C GLN A 84 0.69 -9.27 7.92
N ALA A 85 1.45 -9.30 9.01
CA ALA A 85 2.52 -10.28 9.22
C ALA A 85 2.01 -11.73 9.24
N ASP A 86 0.76 -11.94 9.65
CA ASP A 86 0.14 -13.27 9.76
C ASP A 86 -0.69 -13.64 8.53
N TRP A 87 -1.01 -12.66 7.69
CA TRP A 87 -1.89 -12.85 6.54
C TRP A 87 -1.19 -12.75 5.18
N GLN A 88 -0.16 -11.91 5.05
CA GLN A 88 0.53 -11.71 3.78
C GLN A 88 1.70 -12.69 3.61
N THR A 89 1.76 -13.32 2.44
CA THR A 89 2.87 -14.19 2.01
C THR A 89 3.50 -13.63 0.72
N PRO A 90 4.77 -13.97 0.41
CA PRO A 90 5.37 -13.57 -0.85
C PRO A 90 4.59 -14.08 -2.06
N ALA A 91 4.49 -13.26 -3.11
CA ALA A 91 3.96 -13.69 -4.39
C ALA A 91 4.90 -14.73 -5.03
N THR A 92 4.34 -15.66 -5.81
CA THR A 92 5.09 -16.72 -6.47
C THR A 92 6.24 -16.16 -7.30
N GLY A 93 7.48 -16.59 -7.01
CA GLY A 93 8.69 -16.18 -7.72
C GLY A 93 9.22 -14.78 -7.35
N ALA A 94 8.58 -14.05 -6.44
CA ALA A 94 9.02 -12.70 -6.05
C ALA A 94 10.43 -12.72 -5.44
N LEU A 95 10.69 -13.63 -4.49
CA LEU A 95 11.98 -13.72 -3.81
C LEU A 95 13.11 -14.12 -4.78
N ASP A 96 12.89 -15.12 -5.63
CA ASP A 96 13.87 -15.56 -6.63
C ASP A 96 14.20 -14.44 -7.62
N THR A 97 13.17 -13.70 -8.06
CA THR A 97 13.32 -12.58 -9.00
C THR A 97 14.10 -11.43 -8.35
N LEU A 98 13.75 -11.07 -7.10
CA LEU A 98 14.47 -10.03 -6.36
C LEU A 98 15.94 -10.42 -6.17
N GLY A 99 16.23 -11.66 -5.77
CA GLY A 99 17.60 -12.15 -5.60
C GLY A 99 18.42 -12.06 -6.88
N ALA A 100 17.86 -12.46 -8.03
CA ALA A 100 18.55 -12.37 -9.32
C ALA A 100 18.80 -10.92 -9.76
N LEU A 101 17.88 -10.01 -9.46
CA LEU A 101 18.01 -8.59 -9.81
C LEU A 101 19.00 -7.85 -8.91
N ASP A 102 19.02 -8.16 -7.62
CA ASP A 102 19.85 -7.52 -6.60
C ASP A 102 21.37 -7.64 -6.88
N GLU A 103 21.78 -8.58 -7.74
CA GLU A 103 23.16 -8.67 -8.23
C GLU A 103 23.57 -7.48 -9.09
N ALA A 104 22.65 -6.89 -9.86
CA ALA A 104 22.95 -5.87 -10.87
C ALA A 104 22.33 -4.49 -10.60
N ILE A 105 21.23 -4.41 -9.84
CA ILE A 105 20.48 -3.17 -9.62
C ILE A 105 20.30 -2.88 -8.13
N ASP A 106 20.14 -1.60 -7.79
CA ASP A 106 19.67 -1.20 -6.47
C ASP A 106 18.14 -1.30 -6.43
N ILE A 107 17.58 -1.83 -5.35
CA ILE A 107 16.13 -2.04 -5.20
C ILE A 107 15.60 -1.17 -4.06
N VAL A 108 14.54 -0.43 -4.32
CA VAL A 108 13.77 0.33 -3.32
C VAL A 108 12.31 -0.07 -3.41
N LEU A 109 11.69 -0.33 -2.27
CA LEU A 109 10.28 -0.64 -2.17
C LEU A 109 9.49 0.65 -2.00
N LEU A 110 8.39 0.78 -2.73
CA LEU A 110 7.47 1.92 -2.64
C LEU A 110 6.06 1.39 -2.41
N THR A 111 5.38 1.84 -1.37
CA THR A 111 4.02 1.40 -1.08
C THR A 111 3.10 2.59 -0.79
N ALA A 112 1.85 2.43 -1.23
CA ALA A 112 0.70 3.29 -0.96
C ALA A 112 0.13 3.15 0.47
N MET A 113 0.92 2.59 1.39
CA MET A 113 0.55 2.36 2.78
C MET A 113 0.81 3.62 3.63
N PRO A 114 -0.14 4.04 4.50
CA PRO A 114 0.06 5.16 5.42
C PRO A 114 1.28 4.98 6.31
N HIS A 115 2.01 6.06 6.60
CA HIS A 115 3.30 6.01 7.29
C HIS A 115 3.25 5.32 8.66
N ARG A 116 2.10 5.40 9.35
CA ARG A 116 1.88 4.75 10.65
C ARG A 116 2.11 3.23 10.61
N HIS A 117 1.95 2.58 9.46
CA HIS A 117 2.16 1.13 9.30
C HIS A 117 3.57 0.78 8.81
N TYR A 118 4.47 1.75 8.62
CA TYR A 118 5.85 1.53 8.16
C TYR A 118 6.57 0.43 8.95
N GLY A 119 6.51 0.48 10.28
CA GLY A 119 7.19 -0.50 11.14
C GLY A 119 6.61 -1.91 11.02
N ALA A 120 5.29 -2.04 10.92
CA ALA A 120 4.63 -3.32 10.71
C ALA A 120 4.98 -3.93 9.34
N ARG A 121 5.06 -3.08 8.30
CA ARG A 121 5.46 -3.48 6.95
C ARG A 121 6.92 -3.93 6.90
N MET A 122 7.84 -3.18 7.51
CA MET A 122 9.25 -3.59 7.62
C MET A 122 9.37 -4.96 8.30
N THR A 123 8.71 -5.14 9.45
CA THR A 123 8.73 -6.42 10.19
C THR A 123 8.21 -7.59 9.33
N THR A 124 7.17 -7.34 8.54
CA THR A 124 6.56 -8.34 7.66
C THR A 124 7.47 -8.72 6.49
N LEU A 125 8.10 -7.73 5.86
CA LEU A 125 9.07 -7.95 4.78
C LEU A 125 10.30 -8.72 5.30
N GLU A 126 10.84 -8.33 6.45
CA GLU A 126 11.98 -8.98 7.10
C GLU A 126 11.68 -10.44 7.46
N ARG A 127 10.46 -10.77 7.92
CA ARG A 127 10.01 -12.14 8.20
C ARG A 127 10.14 -13.06 6.98
N HIS A 128 10.01 -12.49 5.78
CA HIS A 128 10.11 -13.21 4.50
C HIS A 128 11.48 -13.06 3.82
N GLY A 129 12.46 -12.47 4.50
CA GLY A 129 13.82 -12.27 3.96
C GLY A 129 13.94 -11.11 2.97
N ILE A 130 12.97 -10.20 2.93
CA ILE A 130 12.98 -9.02 2.06
C ILE A 130 13.51 -7.83 2.87
N ALA A 131 14.77 -7.46 2.64
CA ALA A 131 15.48 -6.44 3.42
C ALA A 131 15.95 -5.25 2.56
N TYR A 132 15.03 -4.69 1.76
CA TYR A 132 15.29 -3.52 0.92
C TYR A 132 14.76 -2.23 1.57
N PRO A 133 15.33 -1.05 1.26
CA PRO A 133 14.79 0.23 1.72
C PRO A 133 13.32 0.39 1.33
N LEU A 134 12.50 0.84 2.29
CA LEU A 134 11.06 1.04 2.11
C LEU A 134 10.73 2.53 2.10
N ILE A 135 9.90 2.93 1.14
CA ILE A 135 9.22 4.22 1.11
C ILE A 135 7.73 3.96 1.22
N THR A 136 7.10 4.59 2.20
CA THR A 136 5.66 4.69 2.37
C THR A 136 5.18 6.03 1.83
N THR A 137 3.96 6.10 1.35
CA THR A 137 3.34 7.35 0.90
C THR A 137 1.95 7.48 1.50
N GLU A 138 1.56 8.69 1.85
CA GLU A 138 0.15 8.96 2.17
C GLU A 138 -0.66 8.93 0.86
N MET A 139 -1.28 7.79 0.56
CA MET A 139 -2.39 7.82 -0.38
C MET A 139 -3.57 8.52 0.30
N ALA A 140 -4.12 9.53 -0.39
CA ALA A 140 -5.41 10.10 -0.06
C ALA A 140 -6.51 9.07 -0.34
N TRP A 141 -6.64 8.08 0.53
CA TRP A 141 -7.87 7.30 0.68
C TRP A 141 -8.90 8.26 1.28
N CYS A 142 -9.62 9.00 0.42
CA CYS A 142 -10.57 10.07 0.77
C CYS A 142 -10.81 10.18 2.28
N THR A 143 -9.90 10.90 2.96
CA THR A 143 -10.05 11.23 4.37
C THR A 143 -11.41 11.90 4.49
N PRO A 144 -12.22 11.67 5.54
CA PRO A 144 -13.37 12.54 5.78
C PRO A 144 -12.81 13.95 5.76
N ALA A 145 -13.18 14.71 4.74
CA ALA A 145 -12.64 16.03 4.56
C ALA A 145 -12.97 16.79 5.86
N GLU A 146 -11.94 17.26 6.56
CA GLU A 146 -12.12 18.47 7.35
C GLU A 146 -12.84 19.50 6.45
N PRO A 147 -13.77 20.31 6.98
CA PRO A 147 -14.73 21.06 6.17
C PRO A 147 -14.13 22.28 5.45
N ARG A 148 -12.93 22.16 4.87
CA ARG A 148 -12.26 23.23 4.13
C ARG A 148 -11.71 22.72 2.79
N GLY A 149 -12.62 22.75 1.81
CA GLY A 149 -12.39 22.99 0.38
C GLY A 149 -11.08 22.52 -0.24
N CYS A 150 -11.14 21.43 -1.00
CA CYS A 150 -10.14 21.09 -2.00
C CYS A 150 -10.24 22.09 -3.17
N ALA A 151 -9.47 23.18 -3.12
CA ALA A 151 -9.30 24.10 -4.25
C ALA A 151 -8.25 23.53 -5.21
N CYS A 152 -8.68 22.72 -6.17
CA CYS A 152 -7.86 22.33 -7.30
C CYS A 152 -7.75 23.54 -8.26
N SER A 153 -6.81 24.46 -8.02
CA SER A 153 -6.49 25.53 -8.96
C SER A 153 -5.63 24.97 -10.09
N ARG A 154 -6.23 24.86 -11.29
CA ARG A 154 -5.49 24.57 -12.53
C ARG A 154 -4.45 25.69 -12.77
N PRO A 155 -3.20 25.36 -13.15
CA PRO A 155 -2.27 26.37 -13.63
C PRO A 155 -2.81 26.96 -14.94
N ARG A 156 -2.96 28.29 -15.00
CA ARG A 156 -3.25 29.00 -16.24
C ARG A 156 -2.09 28.79 -17.20
N SER A 157 -2.34 28.10 -18.30
CA SER A 157 -1.42 28.05 -19.44
C SER A 157 -1.27 29.46 -20.02
N GLY A 158 -0.20 30.15 -19.67
CA GLY A 158 0.31 31.27 -20.46
C GLY A 158 1.05 30.70 -21.67
N ARG A 159 0.55 30.98 -22.87
CA ARG A 159 1.43 31.06 -24.06
C ARG A 159 1.79 32.53 -24.26
N PRO A 160 3.00 32.81 -24.78
CA PRO A 160 3.52 34.17 -24.91
C PRO A 160 2.70 35.03 -25.86
#